data_AF-A0A5X1EMP7-F1
#
_entry.id   AF-A0A5X1EMP7-F1
#
_cell.length_a   1.000
_cell.length_b   1.000
_cell.length_c   1.000
_cell.angle_alpha   90.00
_cell.angle_beta   90.00
_cell.angle_gamma   90.00
#
_symmetry.space_group_name_H-M   'P 1'
#
loop_
_entity.id
_entity.type
_entity.pdbx_description
1 polymer ?
#
loop_
_entity_poly.entity_id
_entity_poly.type
_entity_poly.pdbx_seq_one_letter_code
_entity_poly.pdbx_strand_id
1 'polypeptide(L)'
;MSFPDPMLGFRRDLLKGDMYREWGRWFIEQFIDVKYLSSNVTYPEIFYDVFRIIDTICGWTYDRTDKMEVSGIISRYVLQRVKIITESNKRRRVSLSERRELLDLLGEKPRCWLTGMPFSPEAIAIFLGERDVKIKLPDYVDKYMPIGLVERDLKIEVDHLYPFALGGDDSIENFRLICGWANMVKSSQVSMYGRGTKYTKSIRPYQSIDNYYWAIRTLGLKRKCECDGCKNNLENSQLTISSFHGAGKIINPISMKIMCYEHAYENDRFVLRTNF
;
A
#
# COMPACT_ATOMS: atom_id res chain seq x y z
N MET A 1 -20.73 -21.31 7.25
CA MET A 1 -19.44 -21.88 7.68
C MET A 1 -18.71 -20.79 8.44
N SER A 2 -18.43 -20.97 9.74
CA SER A 2 -17.68 -19.99 10.53
C SER A 2 -16.19 -20.09 10.21
N PHE A 3 -15.54 -18.98 9.87
CA PHE A 3 -14.10 -18.96 9.67
C PHE A 3 -13.39 -19.20 11.03
N PRO A 4 -12.32 -20.02 11.09
CA PRO A 4 -11.61 -20.30 12.34
C PRO A 4 -10.72 -19.12 12.76
N ASP A 5 -11.35 -18.05 13.26
CA ASP A 5 -10.73 -16.80 13.74
C ASP A 5 -9.44 -16.99 14.57
N PRO A 6 -9.35 -17.97 15.50
CA PRO A 6 -8.13 -18.19 16.28
C PRO A 6 -6.89 -18.49 15.43
N MET A 7 -7.05 -19.05 14.22
CA MET A 7 -5.95 -19.37 13.32
C MET A 7 -5.28 -18.14 12.70
N LEU A 8 -5.90 -16.95 12.79
CA LEU A 8 -5.30 -15.70 12.32
C LEU A 8 -4.23 -15.12 13.26
N GLY A 9 -4.16 -15.66 14.49
CA GLY A 9 -3.22 -15.21 15.52
C GLY A 9 -3.22 -13.68 15.69
N PHE A 10 -2.03 -13.10 15.79
CA PHE A 10 -1.84 -11.66 15.99
C PHE A 10 -2.27 -10.77 14.81
N ARG A 11 -2.67 -11.35 13.66
CA ARG A 11 -3.06 -10.61 12.45
C ARG A 11 -4.57 -10.43 12.33
N ARG A 12 -5.35 -11.05 13.22
CA ARG A 12 -6.80 -11.01 13.22
C ARG A 12 -7.32 -9.58 13.10
N ASP A 13 -6.84 -8.68 13.96
CA ASP A 13 -7.36 -7.30 14.02
C ASP A 13 -6.99 -6.50 12.79
N LEU A 14 -5.80 -6.73 12.23
CA LEU A 14 -5.38 -6.13 10.96
C LEU A 14 -6.28 -6.58 9.82
N LEU A 15 -6.50 -7.89 9.68
CA LEU A 15 -7.32 -8.45 8.61
C LEU A 15 -8.78 -8.03 8.73
N LYS A 16 -9.31 -7.92 9.95
CA LYS A 16 -10.67 -7.40 10.19
C LYS A 16 -10.76 -5.90 9.93
N GLY A 17 -9.77 -5.13 10.36
CA GLY A 17 -9.72 -3.69 10.09
C GLY A 17 -9.68 -3.38 8.60
N ASP A 18 -8.82 -4.07 7.85
CA ASP A 18 -8.74 -3.93 6.39
C ASP A 18 -10.06 -4.39 5.71
N MET A 19 -10.75 -5.40 6.25
CA MET A 19 -12.08 -5.82 5.76
C MET A 19 -13.14 -4.76 6.00
N TYR A 20 -13.27 -4.26 7.23
CA TYR A 20 -14.23 -3.20 7.57
C TYR A 20 -13.96 -1.91 6.80
N ARG A 21 -12.70 -1.62 6.50
CA ARG A 21 -12.34 -0.50 5.65
C ARG A 21 -12.85 -0.65 4.22
N GLU A 22 -12.72 -1.84 3.63
CA GLU A 22 -13.26 -2.10 2.29
C GLU A 22 -14.78 -2.05 2.29
N TRP A 23 -15.43 -2.62 3.32
CA TRP A 23 -16.89 -2.53 3.48
C TRP A 23 -17.37 -1.10 3.63
N GLY A 24 -16.70 -0.29 4.46
CA GLY A 24 -17.00 1.12 4.62
C GLY A 24 -16.82 1.89 3.30
N ARG A 25 -15.76 1.59 2.55
CA ARG A 25 -15.54 2.20 1.22
C ARG A 25 -16.70 1.85 0.29
N TRP A 26 -17.04 0.57 0.12
CA TRP A 26 -18.14 0.14 -0.74
C TRP A 26 -19.48 0.71 -0.29
N PHE A 27 -19.71 0.78 1.02
CA PHE A 27 -20.91 1.35 1.60
C PHE A 27 -21.07 2.83 1.27
N ILE A 28 -19.98 3.62 1.24
CA ILE A 28 -20.06 5.03 0.81
C ILE A 28 -20.13 5.14 -0.71
N GLU A 29 -19.33 4.36 -1.45
CA GLU A 29 -19.25 4.44 -2.91
C GLU A 29 -20.56 4.07 -3.61
N GLN A 30 -21.43 3.25 -3.00
CA GLN A 30 -22.76 2.94 -3.55
C GLN A 30 -23.67 4.17 -3.70
N PHE A 31 -23.42 5.24 -2.93
CA PHE A 31 -24.20 6.48 -2.98
C PHE A 31 -23.61 7.50 -3.97
N ILE A 32 -22.51 7.18 -4.64
CA ILE A 32 -21.90 8.08 -5.63
C ILE A 32 -22.56 7.84 -6.98
N ASP A 33 -23.37 8.81 -7.42
CA ASP A 33 -23.90 8.86 -8.78
C ASP A 33 -22.80 9.31 -9.76
N VAL A 34 -22.78 8.74 -10.96
CA VAL A 34 -21.87 9.12 -12.06
C VAL A 34 -21.95 10.62 -12.35
N LYS A 35 -23.14 11.24 -12.21
CA LYS A 35 -23.33 12.68 -12.44
C LYS A 35 -22.47 13.54 -11.51
N TYR A 36 -22.14 13.07 -10.31
CA TYR A 36 -21.30 13.78 -9.36
C TYR A 36 -19.84 13.86 -9.82
N LEU A 37 -19.41 12.95 -10.70
CA LEU A 37 -18.04 12.89 -11.21
C LEU A 37 -17.86 13.75 -12.47
N SER A 38 -18.95 14.07 -13.17
CA SER A 38 -18.95 14.83 -14.43
C SER A 38 -19.43 16.28 -14.29
N SER A 39 -19.95 16.67 -13.12
CA SER A 39 -20.52 18.01 -12.89
C SER A 39 -20.16 18.55 -11.51
N ASN A 40 -20.19 19.87 -11.35
CA ASN A 40 -20.05 20.49 -10.03
C ASN A 40 -21.32 20.26 -9.22
N VAL A 41 -21.31 19.24 -8.38
CA VAL A 41 -22.41 18.91 -7.47
C VAL A 41 -22.24 19.62 -6.12
N THR A 42 -23.35 20.03 -5.53
CA THR A 42 -23.41 20.68 -4.22
C THR A 42 -23.80 19.69 -3.11
N TYR A 43 -23.46 20.03 -1.86
CA TYR A 43 -23.85 19.21 -0.71
C TYR A 43 -25.37 18.95 -0.61
N PRO A 44 -26.26 19.95 -0.80
CA PRO A 44 -27.71 19.72 -0.74
C PRO A 44 -28.23 18.72 -1.77
N GLU A 45 -27.67 18.70 -2.98
CA GLU A 45 -28.05 17.74 -4.03
C GLU A 45 -27.67 16.31 -3.63
N ILE A 46 -26.43 16.12 -3.15
CA ILE A 46 -25.98 14.82 -2.61
C ILE A 46 -26.87 14.40 -1.44
N PHE A 47 -27.14 15.32 -0.51
CA PHE A 47 -27.99 15.02 0.65
C PHE A 47 -29.38 14.56 0.26
N TYR A 48 -30.01 15.24 -0.70
CA TYR A 48 -31.33 14.87 -1.18
C TYR A 48 -31.34 13.45 -1.78
N ASP A 49 -30.37 13.14 -2.63
CA ASP A 49 -30.26 11.82 -3.26
C ASP A 49 -29.98 10.71 -2.24
N VAL A 50 -29.04 10.93 -1.31
CA VAL A 50 -28.74 10.00 -0.22
C VAL A 50 -29.97 9.78 0.66
N PHE A 51 -30.66 10.84 1.06
CA PHE A 51 -31.85 10.74 1.90
C PHE A 51 -32.95 9.92 1.23
N ARG A 52 -33.18 10.10 -0.07
CA ARG A 52 -34.15 9.29 -0.81
C ARG A 52 -33.82 7.80 -0.79
N ILE A 53 -32.55 7.45 -0.95
CA ILE A 53 -32.09 6.06 -0.89
C ILE A 53 -32.27 5.50 0.53
N ILE A 54 -31.85 6.24 1.57
CA ILE A 54 -32.01 5.84 2.96
C ILE A 54 -33.48 5.68 3.34
N ASP A 55 -34.35 6.61 2.95
CA ASP A 55 -35.79 6.52 3.21
C ASP A 55 -36.40 5.26 2.58
N THR A 56 -35.91 4.88 1.40
CA THR A 56 -36.33 3.64 0.71
C THR A 56 -35.82 2.39 1.42
N ILE A 57 -34.56 2.34 1.82
CA ILE A 57 -33.93 1.14 2.45
C ILE A 57 -34.45 0.94 3.88
N CYS A 58 -34.47 2.00 4.67
CA CYS A 58 -34.83 1.96 6.08
C CYS A 58 -36.36 1.92 6.28
N GLY A 59 -37.14 2.38 5.31
CA GLY A 59 -38.61 2.31 5.32
C GLY A 59 -39.20 2.87 6.62
N TRP A 60 -40.25 2.23 7.14
CA TRP A 60 -40.91 2.63 8.39
C TRP A 60 -40.16 2.23 9.66
N THR A 61 -39.04 1.52 9.53
CA THR A 61 -38.27 0.96 10.66
C THR A 61 -37.58 2.04 11.48
N TYR A 62 -37.20 3.15 10.84
CA TYR A 62 -36.48 4.26 11.45
C TYR A 62 -37.30 5.55 11.30
N ASP A 63 -37.23 6.41 12.30
CA ASP A 63 -37.93 7.69 12.23
C ASP A 63 -37.26 8.65 11.22
N ARG A 64 -37.95 9.74 10.90
CA ARG A 64 -37.44 10.71 9.92
C ARG A 64 -36.18 11.44 10.42
N THR A 65 -36.07 11.69 11.71
CA THR A 65 -34.96 12.41 12.32
C THR A 65 -33.67 11.59 12.20
N ASP A 66 -33.73 10.30 12.55
CA ASP A 66 -32.64 9.34 12.42
C ASP A 66 -32.17 9.24 10.97
N LYS A 67 -33.12 9.11 10.04
CA LYS A 67 -32.81 9.08 8.60
C LYS A 67 -32.12 10.34 8.14
N MET A 68 -32.56 11.51 8.60
CA MET A 68 -31.94 12.79 8.25
C MET A 68 -30.51 12.90 8.81
N GLU A 69 -30.29 12.48 10.06
CA GLU A 69 -28.97 12.50 10.68
C GLU A 69 -27.99 11.58 9.93
N VAL A 70 -28.38 10.32 9.71
CA VAL A 70 -27.56 9.33 8.99
C VAL A 70 -27.28 9.81 7.57
N SER A 71 -28.28 10.34 6.87
CA SER A 71 -28.10 10.89 5.53
C SER A 71 -27.12 12.05 5.52
N GLY A 72 -27.15 12.92 6.53
CA GLY A 72 -26.19 14.01 6.68
C GLY A 72 -24.75 13.52 6.84
N ILE A 73 -24.56 12.48 7.66
CA ILE A 73 -23.24 11.85 7.85
C ILE A 73 -22.75 11.24 6.53
N ILE A 74 -23.56 10.40 5.88
CA ILE A 74 -23.19 9.73 4.62
C ILE A 74 -22.88 10.77 3.53
N SER A 75 -23.70 11.80 3.40
CA SER A 75 -23.53 12.84 2.37
C SER A 75 -22.22 13.59 2.48
N ARG A 76 -21.73 13.82 3.71
CA ARG A 76 -20.39 14.42 3.92
C ARG A 76 -19.28 13.51 3.38
N TYR A 77 -19.35 12.21 3.66
CA TYR A 77 -18.38 11.24 3.14
C TYR A 77 -18.47 11.08 1.62
N VAL A 78 -19.67 11.07 1.05
CA VAL A 78 -19.89 11.04 -0.40
C VAL A 78 -19.27 12.27 -1.06
N LEU A 79 -19.57 13.48 -0.56
CA LEU A 79 -19.00 14.71 -1.08
C LEU A 79 -17.47 14.72 -1.01
N GLN A 80 -16.91 14.30 0.14
CA GLN A 80 -15.46 14.18 0.29
C GLN A 80 -14.87 13.21 -0.73
N ARG A 81 -15.50 12.06 -0.95
CA ARG A 81 -15.02 11.05 -1.89
C ARG A 81 -15.10 11.54 -3.34
N VAL A 82 -16.18 12.22 -3.72
CA VAL A 82 -16.32 12.85 -5.04
C VAL A 82 -15.20 13.85 -5.29
N LYS A 83 -14.94 14.76 -4.35
CA LYS A 83 -13.83 15.74 -4.45
C LYS A 83 -12.48 15.05 -4.66
N ILE A 84 -12.20 14.00 -3.87
CA ILE A 84 -10.95 13.23 -4.01
C ILE A 84 -10.82 12.64 -5.41
N ILE A 85 -11.89 12.05 -5.96
CA ILE A 85 -11.86 11.42 -7.28
C ILE A 85 -11.62 12.48 -8.37
N THR A 86 -12.35 13.60 -8.33
CA THR A 86 -12.28 14.65 -9.35
C THR A 86 -11.00 15.48 -9.28
N GLU A 87 -10.41 15.65 -8.09
CA GLU A 87 -9.18 16.42 -7.88
C GLU A 87 -7.89 15.59 -7.96
N SER A 88 -7.98 14.26 -7.97
CA SER A 88 -6.83 13.33 -7.96
C SER A 88 -5.81 13.55 -9.09
N ASN A 89 -6.19 14.23 -10.17
CA ASN A 89 -5.33 14.55 -11.31
C ASN A 89 -4.40 15.76 -11.08
N LYS A 90 -4.54 16.50 -9.96
CA LYS A 90 -3.76 17.73 -9.68
C LYS A 90 -2.50 17.50 -8.83
N ARG A 91 -1.96 16.28 -8.82
CA ARG A 91 -0.79 15.93 -8.00
C ARG A 91 0.40 16.87 -8.28
N ARG A 92 0.97 17.46 -7.24
CA ARG A 92 2.14 18.33 -7.34
C ARG A 92 3.41 17.52 -7.61
N ARG A 93 4.32 18.08 -8.41
CA ARG A 93 5.67 17.54 -8.57
C ARG A 93 6.54 18.00 -7.40
N VAL A 94 7.21 17.04 -6.75
CA VAL A 94 8.21 17.33 -5.71
C VAL A 94 9.43 18.01 -6.34
N SER A 95 9.76 19.19 -5.82
CA SER A 95 10.88 20.02 -6.25
C SER A 95 12.23 19.43 -5.84
N LEU A 96 13.32 19.93 -6.41
CA LEU A 96 14.66 19.46 -6.06
C LEU A 96 15.05 19.80 -4.61
N SER A 97 14.60 20.95 -4.07
CA SER A 97 14.87 21.33 -2.69
C SER A 97 14.18 20.38 -1.71
N GLU A 98 12.91 20.03 -1.95
CA GLU A 98 12.18 19.07 -1.12
C GLU A 98 12.79 17.65 -1.19
N ARG A 99 13.34 17.26 -2.34
CA ARG A 99 14.07 15.99 -2.46
C ARG A 99 15.32 15.96 -1.58
N ARG A 100 16.04 17.08 -1.47
CA ARG A 100 17.20 17.20 -0.58
C ARG A 100 16.76 17.14 0.87
N GLU A 101 15.74 17.90 1.25
CA GLU A 101 15.17 17.90 2.59
C GLU A 101 14.72 16.49 3.03
N LEU A 102 14.02 15.76 2.15
CA LEU A 102 13.60 14.38 2.41
C LEU A 102 14.77 13.41 2.60
N LEU A 103 15.88 13.62 1.90
CA LEU A 103 17.10 12.82 2.09
C LEU A 103 17.79 13.16 3.42
N ASP A 104 17.90 14.45 3.74
CA ASP A 104 18.53 14.94 4.96
C ASP A 104 17.82 14.40 6.21
N LEU A 105 16.48 14.31 6.17
CA LEU A 105 15.67 13.72 7.25
C LEU A 105 15.97 12.23 7.51
N LEU A 106 16.51 11.49 6.55
CA LEU A 106 16.86 10.07 6.70
C LEU A 106 18.31 9.84 7.15
N GLY A 107 19.15 10.87 7.14
CA GLY A 107 20.55 10.81 7.50
C GLY A 107 21.44 10.07 6.49
N GLU A 108 22.61 9.63 6.95
CA GLU A 108 23.71 9.16 6.08
C GLU A 108 23.44 7.86 5.32
N LYS A 109 22.54 7.02 5.82
CA LYS A 109 22.23 5.69 5.24
C LYS A 109 20.75 5.61 4.88
N PRO A 110 20.28 6.41 3.89
CA PRO A 110 18.88 6.47 3.57
C PRO A 110 18.40 5.13 3.01
N ARG A 111 17.23 4.70 3.48
CA ARG A 111 16.62 3.40 3.13
C ARG A 111 15.19 3.61 2.68
N CYS A 112 14.71 2.68 1.86
CA CYS A 112 13.31 2.60 1.48
C CYS A 112 12.44 2.36 2.73
N TRP A 113 11.47 3.24 2.97
CA TRP A 113 10.66 3.23 4.20
C TRP A 113 9.77 2.00 4.39
N LEU A 114 9.55 1.21 3.33
CA LEU A 114 8.73 -0.02 3.33
C LEU A 114 9.53 -1.32 3.26
N THR A 115 10.76 -1.30 2.75
CA THR A 115 11.54 -2.53 2.54
C THR A 115 12.84 -2.56 3.33
N GLY A 116 13.33 -1.40 3.77
CA GLY A 116 14.63 -1.26 4.44
C GLY A 116 15.82 -1.40 3.48
N MET A 117 15.57 -1.55 2.17
CA MET A 117 16.61 -1.60 1.15
C MET A 117 17.40 -0.27 1.18
N PRO A 118 18.74 -0.32 1.30
CA PRO A 118 19.57 0.88 1.22
C PRO A 118 19.53 1.44 -0.19
N PHE A 119 19.46 2.77 -0.31
CA PHE A 119 19.61 3.42 -1.61
C PHE A 119 21.09 3.48 -2.00
N SER A 120 21.40 3.11 -3.25
CA SER A 120 22.78 3.20 -3.75
C SER A 120 23.15 4.66 -4.03
N PRO A 121 24.45 4.99 -4.06
CA PRO A 121 24.91 6.33 -4.45
C PRO A 121 24.35 6.78 -5.81
N GLU A 122 24.25 5.85 -6.76
CA GLU A 122 23.68 6.10 -8.09
C GLU A 122 22.19 6.46 -8.02
N ALA A 123 21.43 5.76 -7.18
CA ALA A 123 20.01 6.04 -6.97
C ALA A 123 19.80 7.42 -6.33
N ILE A 124 20.67 7.81 -5.39
CA ILE A 124 20.67 9.14 -4.75
C ILE A 124 20.99 10.23 -5.78
N ALA A 125 22.05 10.06 -6.57
CA ALA A 125 22.46 10.98 -7.63
C ALA A 125 21.32 11.23 -8.64
N ILE A 126 20.70 10.16 -9.13
CA ILE A 126 19.54 10.24 -10.05
C ILE A 126 18.37 10.97 -9.39
N PHE A 127 18.10 10.70 -8.11
CA PHE A 127 17.02 11.37 -7.37
C PHE A 127 17.27 12.88 -7.23
N LEU A 128 18.53 13.27 -7.05
CA LEU A 128 19.00 14.66 -7.00
C LEU A 128 19.17 15.31 -8.39
N GLY A 129 18.78 14.63 -9.46
CA GLY A 129 18.67 15.19 -10.81
C GLY A 129 19.91 15.03 -11.68
N GLU A 130 20.90 14.24 -11.27
CA GLU A 130 22.03 13.88 -12.13
C GLU A 130 21.56 13.03 -13.32
N ARG A 131 22.21 13.27 -14.47
CA ARG A 131 21.93 12.57 -15.73
C ARG A 131 23.03 11.55 -16.02
N ASP A 132 22.71 10.56 -16.86
CA ASP A 132 23.64 9.53 -17.36
C ASP A 132 24.26 8.59 -16.32
N VAL A 133 23.82 8.67 -15.05
CA VAL A 133 24.14 7.71 -14.00
C VAL A 133 23.34 6.42 -14.22
N LYS A 134 23.98 5.25 -14.12
CA LYS A 134 23.35 3.94 -14.29
C LYS A 134 23.40 3.13 -13.00
N ILE A 135 22.26 2.56 -12.60
CA ILE A 135 22.20 1.66 -11.45
C ILE A 135 22.52 0.23 -11.92
N LYS A 136 23.48 -0.42 -11.26
CA LYS A 136 23.79 -1.84 -11.51
C LYS A 136 22.64 -2.71 -11.01
N LEU A 137 22.07 -3.52 -11.90
CA LEU A 137 21.05 -4.52 -11.54
C LEU A 137 21.70 -5.72 -10.84
N PRO A 138 21.00 -6.36 -9.88
CA PRO A 138 21.47 -7.59 -9.27
C PRO A 138 21.37 -8.76 -10.25
N ASP A 139 22.23 -9.77 -10.06
CA ASP A 139 22.17 -11.01 -10.81
C ASP A 139 21.04 -11.92 -10.33
N TYR A 140 20.72 -11.84 -9.03
CA TYR A 140 19.69 -12.62 -8.37
C TYR A 140 18.69 -11.71 -7.65
N VAL A 141 17.42 -12.11 -7.65
CA VAL A 141 16.34 -11.41 -6.96
C VAL A 141 15.63 -12.34 -5.98
N ASP A 142 15.13 -11.79 -4.88
CA ASP A 142 14.26 -12.53 -3.95
C ASP A 142 12.91 -12.77 -4.63
N LYS A 143 12.52 -14.03 -4.81
CA LYS A 143 11.27 -14.39 -5.49
C LYS A 143 10.00 -13.82 -4.81
N TYR A 144 10.07 -13.55 -3.50
CA TYR A 144 8.97 -12.96 -2.73
C TYR A 144 8.97 -11.42 -2.72
N MET A 145 10.09 -10.81 -3.05
CA MET A 145 10.26 -9.37 -3.22
C MET A 145 11.26 -9.10 -4.35
N PRO A 146 10.86 -9.29 -5.62
CA PRO A 146 11.78 -9.27 -6.76
C PRO A 146 12.18 -7.84 -7.12
N ILE A 147 12.88 -7.19 -6.21
CA ILE A 147 13.40 -5.84 -6.37
C ILE A 147 14.62 -5.91 -7.27
N GLY A 148 14.62 -5.10 -8.34
CA GLY A 148 15.76 -4.99 -9.25
C GLY A 148 15.60 -5.82 -10.52
N LEU A 149 14.38 -6.22 -10.89
CA LEU A 149 14.12 -6.81 -12.21
C LEU A 149 14.42 -5.82 -13.33
N VAL A 150 14.09 -4.55 -13.08
CA VAL A 150 14.35 -3.40 -13.96
C VAL A 150 15.00 -2.26 -13.17
N GLU A 151 15.69 -1.35 -13.85
CA GLU A 151 16.42 -0.24 -13.20
C GLU A 151 15.52 0.65 -12.33
N ARG A 152 14.27 0.86 -12.77
CA ARG A 152 13.27 1.63 -12.02
C ARG A 152 13.08 1.10 -10.60
N ASP A 153 13.15 -0.22 -10.39
CA ASP A 153 12.91 -0.84 -9.09
C ASP A 153 13.85 -0.31 -8.00
N LEU A 154 15.05 0.07 -8.40
CA LEU A 154 16.14 0.54 -7.55
C LEU A 154 16.21 2.07 -7.43
N LYS A 155 15.42 2.80 -8.22
CA LYS A 155 15.34 4.27 -8.13
C LYS A 155 14.59 4.70 -6.88
N ILE A 156 14.95 5.88 -6.38
CA ILE A 156 14.21 6.55 -5.30
C ILE A 156 13.00 7.26 -5.91
N GLU A 157 11.83 6.99 -5.36
CA GLU A 157 10.59 7.72 -5.66
C GLU A 157 10.04 8.33 -4.35
N VAL A 158 9.14 9.31 -4.46
CA VAL A 158 8.42 9.87 -3.32
C VAL A 158 7.04 9.23 -3.25
N ASP A 159 6.72 8.66 -2.10
CA ASP A 159 5.43 8.07 -1.80
C ASP A 159 4.66 8.90 -0.77
N HIS A 160 3.34 8.85 -0.87
CA HIS A 160 2.44 9.38 0.13
C HIS A 160 2.12 8.29 1.16
N LEU A 161 2.34 8.56 2.44
CA LEU A 161 1.97 7.67 3.55
C LEU A 161 0.48 7.33 3.47
N TYR A 162 -0.36 8.35 3.30
CA TYR A 162 -1.75 8.19 2.89
C TYR A 162 -1.92 8.57 1.41
N PRO A 163 -2.33 7.66 0.52
CA PRO A 163 -2.35 7.93 -0.92
C PRO A 163 -3.19 9.15 -1.32
N PHE A 164 -2.64 9.97 -2.22
CA PHE A 164 -3.34 11.13 -2.78
C PHE A 164 -4.72 10.78 -3.37
N ALA A 165 -4.81 9.66 -4.12
CA ALA A 165 -6.06 9.15 -4.70
C ALA A 165 -7.14 8.75 -3.67
N LEU A 166 -6.79 8.73 -2.39
CA LEU A 166 -7.69 8.46 -1.26
C LEU A 166 -7.85 9.69 -0.34
N GLY A 167 -7.32 10.85 -0.74
CA GLY A 167 -7.43 12.11 -0.01
C GLY A 167 -6.20 12.48 0.82
N GLY A 168 -5.05 11.87 0.54
CA GLY A 168 -3.77 12.36 1.09
C GLY A 168 -3.38 13.71 0.49
N ASP A 169 -2.69 14.52 1.27
CA ASP A 169 -2.20 15.85 0.89
C ASP A 169 -0.75 15.80 0.35
N ASP A 170 -0.33 16.86 -0.33
CA ASP A 170 1.02 17.04 -0.87
C ASP A 170 1.95 17.77 0.12
N SER A 171 1.87 17.39 1.40
CA SER A 171 2.70 17.90 2.50
C SER A 171 3.92 17.02 2.73
N ILE A 172 5.01 17.62 3.23
CA ILE A 172 6.27 16.90 3.46
C ILE A 172 6.11 15.84 4.57
N GLU A 173 5.21 16.08 5.51
CA GLU A 173 4.85 15.17 6.60
C GLU A 173 4.21 13.88 6.07
N ASN A 174 3.49 13.95 4.94
CA ASN A 174 2.89 12.81 4.25
C ASN A 174 3.87 12.14 3.27
N PHE A 175 5.04 12.70 3.01
CA PHE A 175 6.01 12.13 2.06
C PHE A 175 7.00 11.16 2.71
N ARG A 176 7.31 10.07 2.01
CA ARG A 176 8.37 9.12 2.39
C ARG A 176 9.17 8.69 1.17
N LEU A 177 10.48 8.46 1.35
CA LEU A 177 11.32 7.93 0.28
C LEU A 177 11.16 6.42 0.16
N ILE A 178 10.80 5.98 -1.04
CA ILE A 178 10.48 4.59 -1.36
C ILE A 178 11.33 4.13 -2.56
N CYS A 179 11.61 2.84 -2.66
CA CYS A 179 12.18 2.28 -3.90
C CYS A 179 11.08 2.10 -4.96
N GLY A 180 11.43 2.22 -6.24
CA GLY A 180 10.46 2.15 -7.33
C GLY A 180 9.65 0.84 -7.34
N TRP A 181 10.25 -0.28 -6.93
CA TRP A 181 9.54 -1.55 -6.81
C TRP A 181 8.40 -1.47 -5.79
N ALA A 182 8.73 -1.01 -4.57
CA ALA A 182 7.76 -0.90 -3.50
C ALA A 182 6.69 0.15 -3.82
N ASN A 183 7.03 1.23 -4.54
CA ASN A 183 6.06 2.23 -4.97
C ASN A 183 5.07 1.67 -6.01
N MET A 184 5.57 0.92 -6.99
CA MET A 184 4.73 0.23 -7.97
C MET A 184 3.81 -0.79 -7.31
N VAL A 185 4.34 -1.58 -6.37
CA VAL A 185 3.58 -2.59 -5.64
C VAL A 185 2.55 -1.97 -4.70
N LYS A 186 2.91 -0.90 -3.97
CA LYS A 186 2.00 -0.17 -3.09
C LYS A 186 0.92 0.55 -3.88
N SER A 187 1.30 1.25 -4.95
CA SER A 187 0.40 2.08 -5.74
C SER A 187 -0.50 2.94 -4.83
N SER A 188 -1.81 2.96 -5.06
CA SER A 188 -2.83 3.56 -4.20
C SER A 188 -3.45 2.57 -3.20
N GLN A 189 -2.92 1.35 -3.08
CA GLN A 189 -3.51 0.29 -2.26
C GLN A 189 -3.28 0.55 -0.77
N VAL A 190 -4.29 0.24 0.02
CA VAL A 190 -4.31 0.49 1.47
C VAL A 190 -4.94 -0.64 2.29
N SER A 191 -5.37 -1.72 1.63
CA SER A 191 -6.04 -2.88 2.21
C SER A 191 -5.53 -4.17 1.59
N MET A 192 -5.37 -5.22 2.39
CA MET A 192 -4.96 -6.55 1.93
C MET A 192 -5.96 -7.21 0.97
N TYR A 193 -7.21 -6.76 0.93
CA TYR A 193 -8.25 -7.31 0.03
C TYR A 193 -8.34 -6.57 -1.31
N GLY A 194 -7.50 -5.56 -1.53
CA GLY A 194 -7.40 -4.88 -2.82
C GLY A 194 -6.86 -5.80 -3.93
N ARG A 195 -7.11 -5.44 -5.19
CA ARG A 195 -6.66 -6.21 -6.37
C ARG A 195 -5.14 -6.43 -6.41
N GLY A 196 -4.38 -5.53 -5.77
CA GLY A 196 -2.94 -5.62 -5.61
C GLY A 196 -2.15 -5.57 -6.93
N THR A 197 -0.84 -5.77 -6.81
CA THR A 197 0.08 -5.81 -7.96
C THR A 197 0.56 -7.25 -8.14
N LYS A 198 0.24 -7.82 -9.30
CA LYS A 198 0.74 -9.12 -9.76
C LYS A 198 1.80 -8.87 -10.85
N TYR A 199 2.90 -9.60 -10.83
CA TYR A 199 3.75 -9.66 -12.02
C TYR A 199 3.03 -10.50 -13.08
N THR A 200 2.92 -9.96 -14.29
CA THR A 200 2.14 -10.53 -15.41
C THR A 200 2.88 -11.62 -16.19
N LYS A 201 4.14 -11.90 -15.85
CA LYS A 201 4.85 -13.06 -16.41
C LYS A 201 4.33 -14.35 -15.77
N SER A 202 4.39 -15.45 -16.51
CA SER A 202 3.99 -16.79 -16.08
C SER A 202 4.93 -17.35 -15.00
N ILE A 203 4.98 -16.68 -13.84
CA ILE A 203 5.66 -17.18 -12.66
C ILE A 203 4.86 -18.39 -12.21
N ARG A 204 5.51 -19.54 -12.02
CA ARG A 204 4.80 -20.74 -11.55
C ARG A 204 4.18 -20.43 -10.19
N PRO A 205 3.01 -21.00 -9.84
CA PRO A 205 2.30 -20.67 -8.59
C PRO A 205 3.11 -20.82 -7.29
N TYR A 206 4.22 -21.57 -7.33
CA TYR A 206 5.12 -21.82 -6.20
C TYR A 206 6.39 -20.95 -6.21
N GLN A 207 6.58 -20.13 -7.24
CA GLN A 207 7.76 -19.29 -7.44
C GLN A 207 7.55 -17.86 -6.94
N SER A 208 6.33 -17.44 -6.60
CA SER A 208 6.06 -16.10 -6.06
C SER A 208 4.83 -16.09 -5.15
N ILE A 209 4.54 -14.92 -4.58
CA ILE A 209 3.25 -14.64 -3.93
C ILE A 209 2.23 -14.15 -4.96
N ASP A 210 0.95 -14.47 -4.71
CA ASP A 210 -0.15 -14.07 -5.58
C ASP A 210 -0.34 -12.55 -5.65
N ASN A 211 0.09 -11.83 -4.62
CA ASN A 211 -0.07 -10.39 -4.52
C ASN A 211 1.06 -9.78 -3.68
N TYR A 212 1.97 -9.08 -4.33
CA TYR A 212 3.11 -8.44 -3.68
C TYR A 212 2.72 -7.35 -2.69
N TYR A 213 1.52 -6.79 -2.83
CA TYR A 213 1.02 -5.80 -1.89
C TYR A 213 0.89 -6.36 -0.47
N TRP A 214 0.57 -7.65 -0.33
CA TRP A 214 0.52 -8.30 0.99
C TRP A 214 1.85 -8.22 1.72
N ALA A 215 2.97 -8.39 0.99
CA ALA A 215 4.31 -8.30 1.54
C ALA A 215 4.58 -6.88 2.06
N ILE A 216 4.41 -5.89 1.19
CA ILE A 216 4.64 -4.48 1.50
C ILE A 216 3.74 -3.99 2.64
N ARG A 217 2.46 -4.35 2.64
CA ARG A 217 1.50 -3.97 3.69
C ARG A 217 1.92 -4.53 5.05
N THR A 218 2.31 -5.80 5.09
CA THR A 218 2.75 -6.46 6.33
C THR A 218 4.06 -5.86 6.84
N LEU A 219 5.02 -5.62 5.94
CA LEU A 219 6.30 -4.96 6.24
C LEU A 219 6.10 -3.55 6.82
N GLY A 220 5.28 -2.73 6.16
CA GLY A 220 5.01 -1.36 6.59
C GLY A 220 4.35 -1.26 7.97
N LEU A 221 3.60 -2.28 8.39
CA LEU A 221 2.95 -2.35 9.70
C LEU A 221 3.86 -2.91 10.79
N LYS A 222 4.58 -4.00 10.51
CA LYS A 222 5.41 -4.68 11.52
C LYS A 222 6.76 -4.01 11.69
N ARG A 223 7.36 -3.54 10.58
CA ARG A 223 8.63 -2.78 10.50
C ARG A 223 9.86 -3.44 11.13
N LYS A 224 9.75 -4.68 11.65
CA LYS A 224 10.84 -5.43 12.29
C LYS A 224 10.77 -6.92 11.97
N CYS A 225 11.91 -7.59 12.07
CA CYS A 225 12.01 -9.04 11.96
C CYS A 225 11.22 -9.73 13.10
N GLU A 226 10.50 -10.80 12.77
CA GLU A 226 9.71 -11.62 13.70
C GLU A 226 10.48 -12.88 14.16
N CYS A 227 11.80 -12.91 13.99
CA CYS A 227 12.66 -13.92 14.65
C CYS A 227 12.91 -13.51 16.09
N ASP A 228 12.86 -14.46 17.01
CA ASP A 228 13.04 -14.18 18.44
C ASP A 228 14.42 -13.58 18.73
N GLY A 229 14.46 -12.58 19.60
CA GLY A 229 15.68 -11.82 19.93
C GLY A 229 16.27 -10.94 18.81
N CYS A 230 15.75 -10.97 17.58
CA CYS A 230 16.30 -10.20 16.47
C CYS A 230 15.97 -8.70 16.59
N LYS A 231 16.99 -7.84 16.42
CA LYS A 231 16.86 -6.37 16.46
C LYS A 231 16.75 -5.71 15.08
N ASN A 232 16.76 -6.51 14.01
CA ASN A 232 16.69 -6.00 12.65
C ASN A 232 15.31 -5.41 12.35
N ASN A 233 15.31 -4.21 11.78
CA ASN A 233 14.14 -3.42 11.43
C ASN A 233 14.42 -2.61 10.16
N LEU A 234 13.41 -1.90 9.63
CA LEU A 234 13.53 -1.17 8.36
C LEU A 234 14.59 -0.05 8.36
N GLU A 235 15.05 0.41 9.54
CA GLU A 235 16.06 1.46 9.68
C GLU A 235 17.49 0.89 9.57
N ASN A 236 17.70 -0.38 9.93
CA ASN A 236 19.03 -0.98 9.97
C ASN A 236 19.22 -2.18 9.02
N SER A 237 18.14 -2.75 8.46
CA SER A 237 18.20 -3.97 7.65
C SER A 237 17.12 -3.97 6.57
N GLN A 238 17.43 -4.61 5.45
CA GLN A 238 16.40 -4.94 4.48
C GLN A 238 15.60 -6.14 4.98
N LEU A 239 14.29 -5.96 5.03
CA LEU A 239 13.36 -6.99 5.46
C LEU A 239 12.69 -7.63 4.26
N THR A 240 12.27 -8.87 4.48
CA THR A 240 11.57 -9.70 3.51
C THR A 240 10.53 -10.56 4.21
N ILE A 241 9.92 -11.49 3.47
CA ILE A 241 8.85 -12.34 3.97
C ILE A 241 9.21 -13.83 3.90
N SER A 242 8.56 -14.64 4.73
CA SER A 242 8.64 -16.10 4.74
C SER A 242 7.28 -16.67 5.19
N SER A 243 7.13 -18.00 5.24
CA SER A 243 5.92 -18.63 5.79
C SER A 243 6.12 -19.05 7.25
N PHE A 244 5.14 -18.79 8.11
CA PHE A 244 5.06 -19.37 9.47
C PHE A 244 4.99 -20.90 9.43
N HIS A 245 4.52 -21.46 8.33
CA HIS A 245 4.35 -22.91 8.16
C HIS A 245 5.61 -23.61 7.60
N GLY A 246 6.71 -22.88 7.40
CA GLY A 246 7.98 -23.40 6.90
C GLY A 246 8.19 -23.22 5.40
N ALA A 247 9.38 -23.62 4.93
CA ALA A 247 9.81 -23.51 3.54
C ALA A 247 8.87 -24.24 2.56
N GLY A 248 8.70 -23.69 1.36
CA GLY A 248 7.86 -24.27 0.29
C GLY A 248 6.34 -24.15 0.51
N LYS A 249 5.88 -23.54 1.60
CA LYS A 249 4.46 -23.30 1.85
C LYS A 249 4.00 -22.01 1.19
N ILE A 250 2.77 -22.02 0.67
CA ILE A 250 2.14 -20.83 0.08
C ILE A 250 2.10 -19.70 1.11
N ILE A 251 2.56 -18.53 0.67
CA ILE A 251 2.54 -17.32 1.48
C ILE A 251 1.33 -16.47 1.09
N ASN A 252 0.45 -16.24 2.05
CA ASN A 252 -0.70 -15.36 1.95
C ASN A 252 -0.77 -14.50 3.23
N PRO A 253 -1.74 -13.58 3.39
CA PRO A 253 -1.80 -12.70 4.55
C PRO A 253 -1.82 -13.41 5.91
N ILE A 254 -2.34 -14.64 5.96
CA ILE A 254 -2.47 -15.47 7.16
C ILE A 254 -1.13 -16.15 7.49
N SER A 255 -0.46 -16.74 6.49
CA SER A 255 0.75 -17.54 6.69
C SER A 255 2.05 -16.74 6.62
N MET A 256 2.03 -15.50 6.17
CA MET A 256 3.23 -14.68 5.98
C MET A 256 3.90 -14.33 7.32
N LYS A 257 5.23 -14.24 7.35
CA LYS A 257 6.08 -13.83 8.47
C LYS A 257 7.13 -12.84 7.97
N ILE A 258 7.38 -11.75 8.70
CA ILE A 258 8.44 -10.78 8.37
C ILE A 258 9.78 -11.22 8.92
N MET A 259 10.81 -11.25 8.07
CA MET A 259 12.15 -11.73 8.40
C MET A 259 13.22 -10.79 7.83
N CYS A 260 14.36 -10.64 8.50
CA CYS A 260 15.56 -10.14 7.82
C CYS A 260 16.19 -11.26 7.00
N TYR A 261 17.04 -10.93 6.02
CA TYR A 261 17.66 -11.94 5.16
C TYR A 261 18.51 -12.98 5.92
N GLU A 262 19.11 -12.61 7.05
CA GLU A 262 19.86 -13.54 7.92
C GLU A 262 18.99 -14.68 8.48
N HIS A 263 17.69 -14.43 8.67
CA HIS A 263 16.75 -15.42 9.23
C HIS A 263 15.78 -15.98 8.18
N ALA A 264 15.81 -15.49 6.94
CA ALA A 264 14.86 -15.84 5.88
C ALA A 264 15.37 -16.97 4.98
N TYR A 265 16.02 -17.99 5.59
CA TYR A 265 16.66 -19.08 4.87
C TYR A 265 15.65 -20.00 4.17
N GLU A 266 15.78 -20.12 2.85
CA GLU A 266 15.03 -21.05 2.02
C GLU A 266 15.88 -21.43 0.80
N ASN A 267 16.02 -22.73 0.53
CA ASN A 267 16.65 -23.21 -0.70
C ASN A 267 15.85 -22.67 -1.89
N ASP A 268 16.54 -22.07 -2.87
CA ASP A 268 15.92 -21.47 -4.06
C ASP A 268 15.10 -20.18 -3.80
N ARG A 269 15.39 -19.44 -2.73
CA ARG A 269 14.82 -18.09 -2.51
C ARG A 269 15.23 -17.10 -3.59
N PHE A 270 16.54 -17.08 -3.86
CA PHE A 270 17.16 -16.16 -4.80
C PHE A 270 17.21 -16.80 -6.18
N VAL A 271 16.55 -16.18 -7.14
CA VAL A 271 16.44 -16.67 -8.51
C VAL A 271 17.19 -15.74 -9.45
N LEU A 272 17.81 -16.31 -10.49
CA LEU A 272 18.45 -15.51 -11.54
C LEU A 272 17.43 -14.51 -12.10
N ARG A 273 17.80 -13.23 -12.11
CA ARG A 273 16.93 -12.12 -12.53
C ARG A 273 16.39 -12.33 -13.95
N THR A 274 17.19 -12.90 -14.84
CA THR A 274 16.82 -13.19 -16.23
C THR A 274 15.80 -14.32 -16.38
N ASN A 275 15.63 -15.15 -15.34
CA ASN A 275 14.70 -16.27 -15.33
C ASN A 275 13.32 -15.91 -14.71
N PHE A 276 13.13 -14.63 -14.37
CA PHE A 276 11.90 -14.08 -13.77
C PHE A 276 11.05 -13.33 -14.82
#